data_AF-A0A2V6P8A1-F1
#
_entry.id   AF-A0A2V6P8A1-F1
#
_cell.length_a   1.000
_cell.length_b   1.000
_cell.length_c   1.000
_cell.angle_alpha   90.00
_cell.angle_beta   90.00
_cell.angle_gamma   90.00
#
_symmetry.space_group_name_H-M   'P 1'
#
loop_
_entity.id
_entity.type
_entity.pdbx_description
1 polymer ?
#
loop_
_entity_poly.entity_id
_entity_poly.type
_entity_poly.pdbx_seq_one_letter_code
_entity_poly.pdbx_strand_id
1 'polypeptide(L)'
;MQLRVRVLAVLSTSILVAFGAAQAQTPGSGTVTINGSEQGPIYPCGNTSCPTYDSGQITITVNGFNASTKYSHAGGQKTSQQLANSLAAKLNTVTSPVTAVAASMKITLTSKLAGTLSNYPLSTLVTHSSLFTHASFGRYPVWAKSHRRKRRFGSCGNGNQAEIQQHESLLLLERSRRESLLLLSLLQRL
;
A
#
# COMPACT_ATOMS: atom_id res chain seq x y z
N MET A 1 -23.57 -35.10 67.85
CA MET A 1 -24.13 -34.35 66.70
C MET A 1 -23.40 -33.01 66.63
N GLN A 2 -22.31 -32.95 65.88
CA GLN A 2 -22.21 -32.32 64.54
C GLN A 2 -22.20 -30.78 64.59
N LEU A 3 -20.96 -30.31 64.71
CA LEU A 3 -20.40 -28.99 64.41
C LEU A 3 -21.01 -28.41 63.10
N ARG A 4 -21.61 -27.22 63.14
CA ARG A 4 -21.87 -26.43 61.91
C ARG A 4 -21.48 -24.97 62.12
N VAL A 5 -20.19 -24.78 61.94
CA VAL A 5 -19.52 -23.53 61.62
C VAL A 5 -20.30 -22.80 60.51
N ARG A 6 -20.79 -21.59 60.80
CA ARG A 6 -21.34 -20.68 59.78
C ARG A 6 -20.18 -20.00 59.05
N VAL A 7 -19.59 -20.73 58.09
CA VAL A 7 -18.79 -20.15 57.01
C VAL A 7 -19.73 -19.90 55.84
N LEU A 8 -19.84 -18.66 55.39
CA LEU A 8 -20.11 -18.25 54.01
C LEU A 8 -20.01 -16.72 53.99
N ALA A 9 -18.78 -16.22 54.03
CA ALA A 9 -18.03 -15.84 52.83
C ALA A 9 -18.55 -14.51 52.28
N VAL A 10 -17.87 -13.46 52.74
CA VAL A 10 -17.73 -12.14 52.11
C VAL A 10 -17.92 -12.28 50.59
N LEU A 11 -18.93 -11.59 50.05
CA LEU A 11 -19.07 -11.36 48.61
C LEU A 11 -17.83 -10.61 48.15
N SER A 12 -16.78 -11.38 47.88
CA SER A 12 -15.54 -10.92 47.30
C SER A 12 -15.90 -10.45 45.90
N THR A 13 -15.89 -9.14 45.72
CA THR A 13 -15.96 -8.49 44.41
C THR A 13 -14.94 -9.18 43.51
N SER A 14 -15.45 -10.01 42.61
CA SER A 14 -14.65 -10.65 41.57
C SER A 14 -14.25 -9.55 40.60
N ILE A 15 -13.25 -8.77 40.99
CA ILE A 15 -12.47 -7.94 40.08
C ILE A 15 -11.74 -8.95 39.20
N LEU A 16 -12.33 -9.21 38.04
CA LEU A 16 -11.58 -9.73 36.91
C LEU A 16 -10.53 -8.68 36.59
N VAL A 17 -9.34 -8.81 37.19
CA VAL A 17 -8.12 -8.25 36.63
C VAL A 17 -7.93 -9.02 35.33
N ALA A 18 -8.58 -8.55 34.27
CA ALA A 18 -8.21 -8.91 32.92
C ALA A 18 -6.76 -8.43 32.79
N PHE A 19 -5.82 -9.34 33.05
CA PHE A 19 -4.49 -9.26 32.48
C PHE A 19 -4.72 -9.23 30.98
N GLY A 20 -4.89 -8.02 30.46
CA GLY A 20 -4.92 -7.78 29.03
C GLY A 20 -3.59 -8.30 28.53
N ALA A 21 -3.60 -9.51 27.99
CA ALA A 21 -2.53 -9.96 27.13
C ALA A 21 -2.37 -8.83 26.13
N ALA A 22 -1.25 -8.10 26.20
CA ALA A 22 -0.89 -7.14 25.18
C ALA A 22 -0.85 -7.95 23.89
N GLN A 23 -1.96 -7.92 23.13
CA GLN A 23 -1.99 -8.56 21.83
C GLN A 23 -0.87 -7.89 21.07
N ALA A 24 0.17 -8.64 20.71
CA ALA A 24 1.23 -8.15 19.87
C ALA A 24 0.58 -7.71 18.56
N GLN A 25 0.25 -6.43 18.49
CA GLN A 25 -0.50 -5.90 17.38
C GLN A 25 0.42 -5.99 16.16
N THR A 26 -0.06 -6.64 15.11
CA THR A 26 0.74 -6.80 13.90
C THR A 26 0.88 -5.44 13.23
N PRO A 27 2.09 -5.00 12.88
CA PRO A 27 2.26 -3.78 12.11
C PRO A 27 1.64 -3.94 10.72
N GLY A 28 0.99 -2.90 10.22
CA GLY A 28 0.49 -2.83 8.86
C GLY A 28 1.62 -2.96 7.84
N SER A 29 1.34 -3.69 6.75
CA SER A 29 2.28 -3.88 5.65
C SER A 29 1.67 -3.47 4.31
N GLY A 30 2.49 -2.84 3.48
CA GLY A 30 2.16 -2.49 2.09
C GLY A 30 3.27 -2.93 1.14
N THR A 31 2.96 -3.02 -0.15
CA THR A 31 3.97 -3.31 -1.17
C THR A 31 3.87 -2.31 -2.30
N VAL A 32 5.02 -1.79 -2.75
CA VAL A 32 5.14 -0.96 -3.95
C VAL A 32 6.01 -1.72 -4.94
N THR A 33 5.50 -1.97 -6.14
CA THR A 33 6.29 -2.56 -7.23
C THR A 33 6.67 -1.48 -8.23
N ILE A 34 7.95 -1.41 -8.62
CA ILE A 34 8.48 -0.53 -9.66
C ILE A 34 8.75 -1.39 -10.89
N ASN A 35 7.95 -1.25 -11.93
CA ASN A 35 8.12 -2.03 -13.15
C ASN A 35 8.53 -1.13 -14.32
N GLY A 36 9.11 -1.73 -15.36
CA GLY A 36 9.54 -1.03 -16.57
C GLY A 36 11.05 -0.94 -16.71
N SER A 37 11.45 -0.19 -17.74
CA SER A 37 12.83 0.01 -18.17
C SER A 37 12.94 1.40 -18.79
N GLU A 38 14.12 2.01 -18.69
CA GLU A 38 14.40 3.31 -19.32
C GLU A 38 14.07 3.28 -20.82
N GLN A 39 13.26 4.24 -21.26
CA GLN A 39 12.90 4.44 -22.66
C GLN A 39 13.94 5.30 -23.38
N GLY A 40 14.15 4.99 -24.65
CA GLY A 40 15.08 5.68 -25.53
C GLY A 40 16.18 4.75 -26.10
N PRO A 41 17.13 5.31 -26.87
CA PRO A 41 17.17 6.71 -27.26
C PRO A 41 16.11 7.04 -28.32
N ILE A 42 15.47 8.20 -28.17
CA ILE A 42 14.82 8.91 -29.28
C ILE A 42 15.79 9.95 -29.84
N TYR A 43 15.57 10.40 -31.08
CA TYR A 43 16.45 11.35 -31.75
C TYR A 43 15.66 12.60 -32.19
N PRO A 44 15.39 13.55 -31.27
CA PRO A 44 14.57 14.73 -31.58
C PRO A 44 15.19 15.61 -32.67
N CYS A 45 16.52 15.55 -32.83
CA CYS A 45 17.25 16.28 -33.86
C CYS A 45 17.34 15.53 -35.21
N GLY A 46 16.70 14.36 -35.34
CA GLY A 46 16.65 13.57 -36.58
C GLY A 46 17.91 12.77 -36.90
N ASN A 47 18.95 12.79 -36.05
CA ASN A 47 20.17 12.03 -36.22
C ASN A 47 20.65 11.38 -34.91
N THR A 48 21.60 10.45 -35.02
CA THR A 48 22.12 9.68 -33.89
C THR A 48 23.01 10.47 -32.93
N SER A 49 23.34 11.73 -33.22
CA SER A 49 24.22 12.58 -32.40
C SER A 49 23.51 13.23 -31.22
N CYS A 50 22.17 13.20 -31.16
CA CYS A 50 21.39 13.69 -30.00
C CYS A 50 20.51 12.58 -29.40
N PRO A 51 21.11 11.49 -28.87
CA PRO A 51 20.34 10.45 -28.21
C PRO A 51 19.69 11.03 -26.96
N THR A 52 18.36 11.01 -26.93
CA THR A 52 17.58 11.50 -25.80
C THR A 52 16.89 10.33 -25.13
N TYR A 53 17.11 10.19 -23.82
CA TYR A 53 16.50 9.17 -23.00
C TYR A 53 15.47 9.80 -22.09
N ASP A 54 14.53 8.99 -21.61
CA ASP A 54 13.58 9.45 -20.62
C ASP A 54 14.28 9.74 -19.29
N SER A 55 13.74 10.70 -18.57
CA SER A 55 14.21 11.05 -17.24
C SER A 55 13.04 11.56 -16.42
N GLY A 56 13.12 11.30 -15.13
CA GLY A 56 12.03 11.67 -14.25
C GLY A 56 12.32 11.37 -12.80
N GLN A 57 11.29 11.55 -11.98
CA GLN A 57 11.35 11.32 -10.55
C GLN A 57 10.20 10.43 -10.11
N ILE A 58 10.50 9.56 -9.16
CA ILE A 58 9.56 8.66 -8.57
C ILE A 58 9.49 8.91 -7.05
N THR A 59 8.33 9.33 -6.55
CA THR A 59 8.11 9.79 -5.16
C THR A 59 7.07 8.92 -4.44
N ILE A 60 7.43 8.32 -3.32
CA ILE A 60 6.53 7.53 -2.46
C ILE A 60 6.23 8.38 -1.23
N THR A 61 4.95 8.56 -0.94
CA THR A 61 4.49 9.29 0.25
C THR A 61 3.82 8.31 1.19
N VAL A 62 4.30 8.25 2.44
CA VAL A 62 3.74 7.41 3.50
C VAL A 62 3.40 8.29 4.70
N ASN A 63 2.12 8.44 5.02
CA ASN A 63 1.68 9.28 6.14
C ASN A 63 2.31 10.70 6.14
N GLY A 64 2.46 11.30 4.96
CA GLY A 64 3.11 12.61 4.76
C GLY A 64 4.64 12.59 4.65
N PHE A 65 5.31 11.47 4.91
CA PHE A 65 6.75 11.32 4.67
C PHE A 65 7.04 11.04 3.19
N ASN A 66 7.85 11.87 2.55
CA ASN A 66 8.15 11.78 1.12
C ASN A 66 9.53 11.19 0.86
N ALA A 67 9.60 10.05 0.18
CA ALA A 67 10.83 9.46 -0.33
C ALA A 67 10.87 9.54 -1.87
N SER A 68 11.85 10.26 -2.42
CA SER A 68 11.97 10.46 -3.87
C SER A 68 13.31 9.98 -4.43
N THR A 69 13.27 9.34 -5.59
CA THR A 69 14.46 8.97 -6.37
C THR A 69 14.29 9.42 -7.81
N LYS A 70 15.38 9.82 -8.46
CA LYS A 70 15.40 10.25 -9.86
C LYS A 70 15.96 9.13 -10.73
N TYR A 71 15.44 9.00 -11.95
CA TYR A 71 15.99 8.17 -13.00
C TYR A 71 16.34 9.05 -14.20
N SER A 72 17.46 8.73 -14.83
CA SER A 72 17.96 9.38 -16.03
C SER A 72 19.11 8.55 -16.58
N HIS A 73 19.37 8.68 -17.87
CA HIS A 73 20.51 8.02 -18.51
C HIS A 73 21.86 8.66 -18.14
N ALA A 74 21.83 9.89 -17.62
CA ALA A 74 23.03 10.57 -17.13
C ALA A 74 23.68 9.79 -15.98
N GLY A 75 24.87 9.25 -16.21
CA GLY A 75 25.57 8.39 -15.26
C GLY A 75 25.21 6.89 -15.32
N GLY A 76 24.56 6.47 -16.42
CA GLY A 76 24.24 5.07 -16.72
C GLY A 76 22.77 4.72 -16.50
N GLN A 77 22.27 3.79 -17.32
CA GLN A 77 20.89 3.32 -17.29
C GLN A 77 20.54 2.76 -15.91
N LYS A 78 19.52 3.35 -15.28
CA LYS A 78 18.98 2.84 -14.01
C LYS A 78 18.05 1.67 -14.26
N THR A 79 18.18 0.62 -13.46
CA THR A 79 17.23 -0.50 -13.47
C THR A 79 16.15 -0.32 -12.40
N SER A 80 14.99 -0.97 -12.58
CA SER A 80 13.91 -1.00 -11.60
C SER A 80 14.38 -1.45 -10.20
N GLN A 81 15.32 -2.40 -10.14
CA GLN A 81 15.96 -2.83 -8.89
C GLN A 81 16.75 -1.71 -8.22
N GLN A 82 17.59 -0.99 -8.98
CA GLN A 82 18.41 0.09 -8.43
C GLN A 82 17.53 1.21 -7.88
N LEU A 83 16.43 1.52 -8.57
CA LEU A 83 15.44 2.50 -8.12
C LEU A 83 14.71 2.03 -6.86
N ALA A 84 14.33 0.75 -6.79
CA ALA A 84 13.70 0.16 -5.61
C ALA A 84 14.63 0.20 -4.39
N ASN A 85 15.90 -0.18 -4.56
CA ASN A 85 16.91 -0.11 -3.51
C ASN A 85 17.14 1.33 -3.02
N SER A 86 17.24 2.29 -3.95
CA SER A 86 17.40 3.71 -3.63
C SER A 86 16.23 4.27 -2.82
N LEU A 87 14.99 3.91 -3.18
CA LEU A 87 13.79 4.30 -2.45
C LEU A 87 13.70 3.64 -1.07
N ALA A 88 14.01 2.35 -0.98
CA ALA A 88 14.04 1.65 0.30
C ALA A 88 15.06 2.26 1.26
N ALA A 89 16.26 2.63 0.79
CA ALA A 89 17.26 3.32 1.60
C ALA A 89 16.73 4.66 2.14
N LYS A 90 16.02 5.45 1.32
CA LYS A 90 15.40 6.72 1.75
C LYS A 90 14.23 6.54 2.72
N LEU A 91 13.50 5.43 2.60
CA LEU A 91 12.41 5.06 3.50
C LEU A 91 12.93 4.42 4.80
N ASN A 92 14.17 3.94 4.85
CA ASN A 92 14.81 3.41 6.07
C ASN A 92 15.57 4.49 6.85
N THR A 93 14.97 5.67 6.98
CA THR A 93 15.52 6.76 7.80
C THR A 93 14.88 6.78 9.18
N VAL A 94 15.54 7.44 10.15
CA VAL A 94 15.03 7.57 11.52
C VAL A 94 13.67 8.27 11.56
N THR A 95 13.46 9.27 10.70
CA THR A 95 12.22 10.05 10.58
C THR A 95 11.10 9.33 9.82
N SER A 96 11.39 8.21 9.15
CA SER A 96 10.39 7.47 8.40
C SER A 96 9.45 6.69 9.33
N PRO A 97 8.13 6.71 9.10
CA PRO A 97 7.15 5.95 9.88
C PRO A 97 7.16 4.44 9.56
N VAL A 98 7.90 4.03 8.52
CA VAL A 98 7.98 2.65 8.03
C VAL A 98 9.42 2.17 7.94
N THR A 99 9.58 0.86 7.96
CA THR A 99 10.78 0.14 7.52
C THR A 99 10.50 -0.42 6.13
N ALA A 100 11.43 -0.28 5.21
CA ALA A 100 11.31 -0.70 3.82
C ALA A 100 12.33 -1.80 3.49
N VAL A 101 11.88 -2.86 2.82
CA VAL A 101 12.76 -3.92 2.32
C VAL A 101 12.57 -4.00 0.81
N ALA A 102 13.64 -3.72 0.05
CA ALA A 102 13.63 -3.90 -1.40
C ALA A 102 14.11 -5.31 -1.77
N ALA A 103 13.32 -6.00 -2.58
CA ALA A 103 13.65 -7.30 -3.17
C ALA A 103 13.24 -7.29 -4.64
N SER A 104 14.20 -7.51 -5.54
CA SER A 104 13.97 -7.37 -6.98
C SER A 104 13.45 -5.97 -7.34
N MET A 105 12.21 -5.89 -7.81
CA MET A 105 11.49 -4.68 -8.18
C MET A 105 10.43 -4.26 -7.14
N LYS A 106 10.33 -5.01 -6.03
CA LYS A 106 9.30 -4.84 -5.00
C LYS A 106 9.90 -4.20 -3.76
N ILE A 107 9.18 -3.25 -3.19
CA ILE A 107 9.48 -2.64 -1.91
C ILE A 107 8.36 -3.02 -0.95
N THR A 108 8.69 -3.83 0.05
CA THR A 108 7.78 -4.14 1.16
C THR A 108 7.95 -3.11 2.24
N LEU A 109 6.87 -2.44 2.61
CA LEU A 109 6.82 -1.45 3.67
C LEU A 109 6.15 -2.08 4.88
N THR A 110 6.76 -1.95 6.05
CA THR A 110 6.19 -2.37 7.32
C THR A 110 6.16 -1.17 8.26
N SER A 111 5.00 -0.84 8.82
CA SER A 111 4.88 0.21 9.82
C SER A 111 5.78 -0.06 11.02
N LYS A 112 6.40 0.98 11.57
CA LYS A 112 7.11 0.88 12.86
C LYS A 112 6.15 0.83 14.05
N LEU A 113 4.95 1.41 13.88
CA LEU A 113 3.88 1.32 14.87
C LEU A 113 3.03 0.07 14.62
N ALA A 114 2.59 -0.54 15.70
CA ALA A 114 1.67 -1.66 15.71
C ALA A 114 0.22 -1.16 15.87
N GLY A 115 -0.76 -1.95 15.39
CA GLY A 115 -2.18 -1.73 15.71
C GLY A 115 -2.93 -0.92 14.68
N THR A 116 -4.08 -0.35 15.05
CA THR A 116 -4.95 0.40 14.10
C THR A 116 -4.26 1.63 13.51
N LEU A 117 -3.33 2.23 14.25
CA LEU A 117 -2.49 3.37 13.84
C LEU A 117 -1.43 3.01 12.78
N SER A 118 -1.27 1.72 12.43
CA SER A 118 -0.29 1.24 11.46
C SER A 118 -0.78 1.25 10.01
N ASN A 119 -2.05 1.58 9.77
CA ASN A 119 -2.62 1.69 8.44
C ASN A 119 -2.37 3.08 7.84
N TYR A 120 -1.13 3.29 7.37
CA TYR A 120 -0.77 4.57 6.77
C TYR A 120 -1.32 4.72 5.35
N PRO A 121 -1.84 5.91 4.99
CA PRO A 121 -2.13 6.22 3.60
C PRO A 121 -0.82 6.20 2.81
N LEU A 122 -0.84 5.49 1.69
CA LEU A 122 0.28 5.33 0.77
C LEU A 122 -0.11 5.93 -0.58
N SER A 123 0.67 6.87 -1.07
CA SER A 123 0.52 7.40 -2.43
C SER A 123 1.85 7.38 -3.17
N THR A 124 1.75 7.35 -4.49
CA THR A 124 2.91 7.29 -5.38
C THR A 124 2.74 8.24 -6.54
N LEU A 125 3.77 9.04 -6.80
CA LEU A 125 3.83 9.94 -7.94
C LEU A 125 5.03 9.59 -8.82
N VAL A 126 4.82 9.65 -10.14
CA VAL A 126 5.86 9.47 -11.15
C VAL A 126 5.81 10.66 -12.11
N THR A 127 6.98 11.20 -12.42
CA THR A 127 7.17 12.20 -13.47
C THR A 127 8.06 11.61 -14.56
N HIS A 128 7.92 12.13 -15.78
CA HIS A 128 8.68 11.73 -16.95
C HIS A 128 8.93 12.94 -17.84
N SER A 129 9.83 12.81 -18.80
CA SER A 129 10.11 13.86 -19.77
C SER A 129 8.95 14.01 -20.74
N SER A 130 8.59 15.25 -21.10
CA SER A 130 7.51 15.54 -22.05
C SER A 130 7.75 15.04 -23.47
N LEU A 131 8.99 14.60 -23.76
CA LEU A 131 9.36 13.99 -25.03
C LEU A 131 8.86 12.54 -25.15
N PHE A 132 8.42 11.94 -24.05
CA PHE A 132 7.87 10.58 -24.00
C PHE A 132 6.39 10.65 -23.64
N THR A 133 5.59 9.75 -24.21
CA THR A 133 4.14 9.72 -23.97
C THR A 133 3.76 9.10 -22.63
N HIS A 134 4.67 8.31 -22.05
CA HIS A 134 4.49 7.62 -20.77
C HIS A 134 5.83 7.51 -20.04
N ALA A 135 5.80 7.40 -18.72
CA ALA A 135 6.99 7.21 -17.91
C ALA A 135 7.68 5.86 -18.18
N SER A 136 9.02 5.84 -18.15
CA SER A 136 9.83 4.61 -18.26
C SER A 136 9.56 3.59 -17.15
N PHE A 137 9.24 4.08 -15.95
CA PHE A 137 8.99 3.25 -14.79
C PHE A 137 7.57 3.46 -14.28
N GLY A 138 6.74 2.41 -14.34
CA GLY A 138 5.40 2.37 -13.78
C GLY A 138 5.39 1.90 -12.32
N ARG A 139 4.34 2.26 -11.58
CA ARG A 139 4.17 1.88 -10.17
C ARG A 139 2.82 1.28 -9.88
N TYR A 140 2.83 0.20 -9.10
CA TYR A 140 1.63 -0.44 -8.57
C TYR A 140 1.74 -0.55 -7.04
N PRO A 141 1.15 0.38 -6.27
CA PRO A 141 0.98 0.20 -4.84
C PRO A 141 -0.14 -0.81 -4.57
N VAL A 142 0.14 -1.87 -3.82
CA VAL A 142 -0.87 -2.79 -3.28
C VAL A 142 -0.82 -2.72 -1.76
N TRP A 143 -1.92 -2.27 -1.14
CA TRP A 143 -2.11 -2.40 0.31
C TRP A 143 -2.78 -3.75 0.58
N ALA A 144 -2.07 -4.66 1.25
CA ALA A 144 -2.68 -5.90 1.69
C ALA A 144 -3.51 -5.62 2.95
N LYS A 145 -4.80 -5.29 2.80
CA LYS A 145 -5.74 -5.53 3.91
C LYS A 145 -5.79 -7.05 4.10
N SER A 146 -5.43 -7.52 5.28
CA SER A 146 -5.57 -8.92 5.68
C SER A 146 -7.04 -9.32 5.64
N HIS A 147 -7.52 -9.75 4.47
CA HIS A 147 -8.67 -10.62 4.36
C HIS A 147 -8.31 -11.76 3.43
N ARG A 148 -8.12 -12.91 4.06
CA ARG A 148 -8.05 -14.25 3.49
C ARG A 148 -9.14 -14.45 2.43
N ARG A 149 -8.85 -14.11 1.18
CA ARG A 149 -9.40 -14.70 -0.06
C ARG A 149 -8.52 -14.22 -1.22
N LYS A 150 -7.58 -15.08 -1.62
CA LYS A 150 -6.90 -15.02 -2.93
C LYS A 150 -7.98 -15.02 -4.01
N ARG A 151 -8.47 -13.87 -4.45
CA ARG A 151 -8.97 -13.74 -5.81
C ARG A 151 -7.74 -13.52 -6.68
N ARG A 152 -7.52 -14.47 -7.59
CA ARG A 152 -6.58 -14.36 -8.70
C ARG A 152 -6.82 -13.00 -9.35
N PHE A 153 -5.96 -12.03 -9.09
CA PHE A 153 -5.91 -10.82 -9.91
C PHE A 153 -5.23 -11.24 -11.21
N GLY A 154 -6.05 -11.43 -12.24
CA GLY A 154 -5.55 -11.53 -13.61
C GLY A 154 -4.77 -10.28 -13.95
N SER A 155 -3.68 -10.46 -14.68
CA SER A 155 -2.83 -9.41 -15.20
C SER A 155 -3.68 -8.36 -15.95
N CYS A 156 -3.80 -7.14 -15.41
CA CYS A 156 -4.38 -6.03 -16.15
C CYS A 156 -3.35 -5.56 -17.18
N GLY A 157 -3.68 -5.76 -18.46
CA GLY A 157 -3.03 -5.08 -19.58
C GLY A 157 -3.30 -3.57 -19.55
N ASN A 158 -2.48 -2.83 -20.30
CA ASN A 158 -2.50 -1.38 -20.48
C ASN A 158 -3.92 -0.80 -20.53
N GLY A 159 -4.40 -0.25 -19.42
CA GLY A 159 -5.64 0.50 -19.32
C GLY A 159 -5.39 1.75 -18.49
N ASN A 160 -5.82 2.89 -19.02
CA ASN A 160 -5.59 4.21 -18.43
C ASN A 160 -6.24 4.26 -17.04
N GLN A 161 -5.46 4.64 -16.02
CA GLN A 161 -5.80 4.54 -14.59
C GLN A 161 -7.06 5.34 -14.17
N ALA A 162 -7.56 6.22 -15.02
CA ALA A 162 -8.81 6.96 -14.83
C ALA A 162 -10.07 6.07 -14.99
N GLU A 163 -10.02 5.03 -15.82
CA GLU A 163 -11.18 4.17 -16.10
C GLU A 163 -11.45 3.18 -14.94
N ILE A 164 -10.41 2.79 -14.20
CA ILE A 164 -10.50 1.84 -13.08
C ILE A 164 -11.17 2.47 -11.85
N GLN A 165 -10.98 3.77 -11.60
CA GLN A 165 -11.61 4.45 -10.45
C GLN A 165 -13.12 4.69 -10.63
N GLN A 166 -13.57 4.88 -11.87
CA GLN A 166 -15.00 5.10 -12.15
C GLN A 166 -15.82 3.82 -12.01
N HIS A 167 -15.23 2.65 -12.31
CA HIS A 167 -15.96 1.38 -12.23
C HIS A 167 -16.13 0.86 -10.79
N GLU A 168 -15.16 1.09 -9.89
CA GLU A 168 -15.32 0.71 -8.47
C GLU A 168 -16.43 1.52 -7.77
N SER A 169 -16.57 2.80 -8.12
CA SER A 169 -17.60 3.67 -7.54
C SER A 169 -19.03 3.19 -7.88
N LEU A 170 -19.22 2.69 -9.11
CA LEU A 170 -20.50 2.18 -9.59
C LEU A 170 -20.87 0.85 -8.93
N LEU A 171 -19.89 -0.03 -8.71
CA LEU A 171 -20.09 -1.31 -8.03
C LEU A 171 -20.43 -1.15 -6.54
N LEU A 172 -19.87 -0.15 -5.87
CA LEU A 172 -20.21 0.16 -4.47
C LEU A 172 -21.64 0.72 -4.35
N LEU A 173 -22.08 1.53 -5.32
CA LEU A 173 -23.44 2.07 -5.35
C LEU A 173 -24.49 0.98 -5.64
N GLU A 174 -24.22 0.09 -6.60
CA GLU A 174 -25.05 -1.09 -6.90
C GLU A 174 -25.20 -2.01 -5.69
N ARG A 175 -24.10 -2.25 -4.96
CA ARG A 175 -24.10 -3.09 -3.76
C ARG A 175 -24.89 -2.46 -2.61
N SER A 176 -24.73 -1.15 -2.41
CA SER A 176 -25.50 -0.40 -1.41
C SER A 176 -27.01 -0.38 -1.72
N ARG A 177 -27.39 -0.25 -3.00
CA ARG A 177 -28.80 -0.37 -3.43
C ARG A 177 -29.38 -1.77 -3.18
N ARG A 178 -28.61 -2.82 -3.44
CA ARG A 178 -29.06 -4.21 -3.18
C ARG A 178 -29.23 -4.49 -1.68
N GLU A 179 -28.31 -4.02 -0.84
CA GLU A 179 -28.43 -4.18 0.61
C GLU A 179 -29.63 -3.40 1.18
N SER A 180 -29.90 -2.20 0.64
CA SER A 180 -31.09 -1.41 1.03
C SER A 180 -32.41 -2.09 0.64
N LEU A 181 -32.49 -2.68 -0.56
CA LEU A 181 -33.68 -3.40 -1.02
C LEU A 181 -33.94 -4.68 -0.21
N LEU A 182 -32.88 -5.39 0.18
CA LEU A 182 -33.00 -6.57 1.04
C LEU A 182 -33.54 -6.20 2.43
N LEU A 183 -33.05 -5.11 3.02
CA LEU A 183 -33.55 -4.63 4.31
C LEU A 183 -35.02 -4.18 4.24
N LEU A 184 -35.45 -3.51 3.17
CA LEU A 184 -36.86 -3.18 2.96
C LEU A 184 -37.74 -4.44 2.83
N SER A 185 -37.28 -5.46 2.12
CA SER A 185 -38.04 -6.71 1.93
C SER A 185 -38.19 -7.53 3.22
N LEU A 186 -37.24 -7.40 4.16
CA LEU A 186 -37.28 -8.03 5.48
C LEU A 186 -38.21 -7.30 6.44
N LEU A 187 -38.30 -5.96 6.35
CA LEU A 187 -39.20 -5.13 7.16
C LEU A 187 -40.68 -5.29 6.76
N GLN A 188 -40.98 -5.65 5.52
CA GLN A 188 -42.36 -5.90 5.05
C GLN A 188 -42.89 -7.31 5.39
N ARG A 189 -42.07 -8.15 6.02
CA ARG A 189 -42.42 -9.53 6.42
C ARG A 189 -42.53 -9.72 7.94
N LEU A 190 -42.42 -8.63 8.71
CA LEU A 190 -42.72 -8.54 10.14
C LEU A 190 -44.05 -7.79 10.30
#